data_AF-A0A6P0Z492-F1
#
_entry.id   AF-A0A6P0Z492-F1
#
_cell.length_a   1.000
_cell.length_b   1.000
_cell.length_c   1.000
_cell.angle_alpha   90.00
_cell.angle_beta   90.00
_cell.angle_gamma   90.00
#
_symmetry.space_group_name_H-M   'P 1'
#
loop_
_entity.id
_entity.type
_entity.pdbx_description
1 polymer ?
#
loop_
_entity_poly.entity_id
_entity_poly.type
_entity_poly.pdbx_seq_one_letter_code
_entity_poly.pdbx_strand_id
1 'polypeptide(L)'
;MNAYDNIIAQTPLQVGVLTRLQAQLQRLYLLIDLETWNQKVSQVRTFSTINPPGFQSSRPTSTAQWPSIAEQVTDILNDLHVSLPPSRLSVDIYLNLAQQLLKLHPLQPAKHWLSLAQQMATAGVAQAEQLRDARSQSYAYGVLGRMYEEEGNEQSENSAKRQEYWDTAQATTLNALGLAQASQIPEITYRWQWQLGRLAENQGQVEEAIAYYEAAVQTLDVVRNNLLGIDANVQFSFRDDVEPIYRRLVELLLTQEGGVPSQAALQRAIRDIDALQLSELENFLGCNLSEAVTINDASIDPTATIIYPIILQNQLAVITKLPQTEELHLHSIAIDQDDLNTKLILFQRELARPYRSQGGLRLSQDFYDWLIRPIVPLLEESGTETLVFVLDGKLRNIPMATLHDGEDYIIKRYALALMPGLQLIEPQPLSETSLDVLTFGLSQMRQQFPPHDGFEDLENVEVEVSEIQNQLPSRLFLNREFTQTTLADR
;
A
#
# COMPACT_ATOMS: atom_id res chain seq x y z
N MET A 1 32.72 -13.13 -5.21
CA MET A 1 32.17 -13.18 -3.84
C MET A 1 31.75 -11.78 -3.47
N ASN A 2 30.44 -11.55 -3.46
CA ASN A 2 29.90 -10.29 -2.93
C ASN A 2 30.06 -10.29 -1.38
N ALA A 3 29.80 -9.15 -0.72
CA ALA A 3 29.93 -9.04 0.74
C ALA A 3 29.09 -10.09 1.49
N TYR A 4 27.97 -10.50 0.89
CA TYR A 4 27.06 -11.50 1.42
C TYR A 4 27.65 -12.92 1.35
N ASP A 5 28.24 -13.31 0.22
CA ASP A 5 28.93 -14.60 0.07
C ASP A 5 30.17 -14.67 0.97
N ASN A 6 30.86 -13.55 1.18
CA ASN A 6 31.94 -13.46 2.15
C ASN A 6 31.43 -13.62 3.58
N ILE A 7 30.28 -13.04 3.95
CA ILE A 7 29.67 -13.29 5.25
C ILE A 7 29.34 -14.77 5.37
N ILE A 8 28.60 -15.39 4.43
CA ILE A 8 28.27 -16.82 4.49
C ILE A 8 29.51 -17.71 4.56
N ALA A 9 30.56 -17.42 3.79
CA ALA A 9 31.78 -18.21 3.74
C ALA A 9 32.73 -17.99 4.93
N GLN A 10 32.78 -16.77 5.49
CA GLN A 10 33.63 -16.41 6.62
C GLN A 10 32.94 -16.60 7.97
N THR A 11 31.64 -16.87 7.97
CA THR A 11 30.94 -17.22 9.19
C THR A 11 31.48 -18.58 9.67
N PRO A 12 32.19 -18.66 10.82
CA PRO A 12 32.77 -19.91 11.28
C PRO A 12 31.67 -20.98 11.45
N LEU A 13 32.03 -22.27 11.31
CA LEU A 13 31.18 -23.45 11.55
C LEU A 13 30.41 -23.45 12.89
N GLN A 14 30.68 -22.47 13.78
CA GLN A 14 29.98 -22.24 15.05
C GLN A 14 28.76 -21.31 14.96
N VAL A 15 28.49 -20.64 13.84
CA VAL A 15 27.16 -20.06 13.60
C VAL A 15 26.25 -21.15 13.05
N GLY A 16 25.18 -21.45 13.79
CA GLY A 16 24.34 -22.63 13.54
C GLY A 16 23.72 -22.65 12.15
N VAL A 17 23.49 -23.87 11.63
CA VAL A 17 22.79 -24.15 10.35
C VAL A 17 21.53 -23.30 10.17
N LEU A 18 20.80 -23.04 11.26
CA LEU A 18 19.60 -22.21 11.27
C LEU A 18 19.84 -20.76 10.83
N THR A 19 20.93 -20.11 11.28
CA THR A 19 21.25 -18.73 10.89
C THR A 19 21.64 -18.65 9.42
N ARG A 20 22.34 -19.67 8.90
CA ARG A 20 22.67 -19.76 7.47
C ARG A 20 21.39 -19.87 6.62
N LEU A 21 20.46 -20.75 7.02
CA LEU A 21 19.17 -20.94 6.35
C LEU A 21 18.32 -19.67 6.37
N GLN A 22 18.28 -18.95 7.51
CA GLN A 22 17.62 -17.65 7.58
C GLN A 22 18.20 -16.66 6.58
N ALA A 23 19.53 -16.56 6.51
CA ALA A 23 20.18 -15.68 5.55
C ALA A 23 19.79 -16.07 4.11
N GLN A 24 19.95 -17.34 3.74
CA GLN A 24 19.60 -17.85 2.41
C GLN A 24 18.13 -17.55 2.03
N LEU A 25 17.20 -17.69 2.98
CA LEU A 25 15.79 -17.33 2.79
C LEU A 25 15.59 -15.83 2.55
N GLN A 26 16.32 -14.97 3.26
CA GLN A 26 16.29 -13.53 3.03
C GLN A 26 16.84 -13.16 1.64
N ARG A 27 17.91 -13.83 1.20
CA ARG A 27 18.42 -13.65 -0.18
C ARG A 27 17.39 -14.13 -1.22
N LEU A 28 16.72 -15.25 -0.96
CA LEU A 28 15.64 -15.75 -1.83
C LEU A 28 14.49 -14.74 -1.94
N TYR A 29 14.05 -14.18 -0.81
CA TYR A 29 13.03 -13.14 -0.76
C TYR A 29 13.40 -11.92 -1.63
N LEU A 30 14.63 -11.40 -1.47
CA LEU A 30 15.12 -10.26 -2.27
C LEU A 30 15.20 -10.59 -3.77
N LEU A 31 15.58 -11.82 -4.13
CA LEU A 31 15.61 -12.27 -5.53
C LEU A 31 14.20 -12.31 -6.13
N ILE A 32 13.20 -12.77 -5.37
CA ILE A 32 11.80 -12.81 -5.80
C ILE A 32 11.27 -11.39 -6.01
N ASP A 33 11.48 -10.50 -5.04
CA ASP A 33 11.02 -9.12 -5.13
C ASP A 33 11.64 -8.39 -6.32
N LEU A 34 12.94 -8.61 -6.59
CA LEU A 34 13.62 -8.03 -7.75
C LEU A 34 13.06 -8.56 -9.07
N GLU A 35 12.76 -9.86 -9.17
CA GLU A 35 12.14 -10.45 -10.36
C GLU A 35 10.74 -9.88 -10.60
N THR A 36 9.90 -9.81 -9.56
CA THR A 36 8.57 -9.20 -9.62
C THR A 36 8.66 -7.74 -10.07
N TRP A 37 9.61 -6.96 -9.53
CA TRP A 37 9.83 -5.57 -9.95
C TRP A 37 10.27 -5.48 -11.42
N ASN A 38 11.20 -6.33 -11.87
CA ASN A 38 11.65 -6.35 -13.25
C ASN A 38 10.52 -6.65 -14.23
N GLN A 39 9.63 -7.59 -13.91
CA GLN A 39 8.45 -7.89 -14.71
C GLN A 39 7.52 -6.68 -14.82
N LYS A 40 7.17 -6.04 -13.70
CA LYS A 40 6.31 -4.83 -13.68
C LYS A 40 6.93 -3.66 -14.46
N VAL A 41 8.22 -3.38 -14.27
CA VAL A 41 8.90 -2.29 -15.00
C VAL A 41 9.02 -2.59 -16.49
N SER A 42 9.20 -3.85 -16.89
CA SER A 42 9.25 -4.21 -18.31
C SER A 42 7.93 -3.93 -19.04
N GLN A 43 6.79 -4.05 -18.35
CA GLN A 43 5.46 -3.74 -18.88
C GLN A 43 5.25 -2.23 -19.08
N VAL A 44 5.84 -1.38 -18.22
CA VAL A 44 5.75 0.09 -18.33
C VAL A 44 6.66 0.66 -19.43
N ARG A 45 7.79 0.00 -19.73
CA ARG A 45 8.79 0.48 -20.71
C ARG A 45 8.32 0.49 -22.16
N THR A 46 7.20 -0.14 -22.48
CA THR A 46 6.56 -0.01 -23.80
C THR A 46 6.03 1.41 -24.07
N PHE A 47 6.01 2.31 -23.07
CA PHE A 47 5.46 3.66 -23.18
C PHE A 47 6.39 4.87 -22.92
N SER A 48 7.73 4.73 -22.80
CA SER A 48 8.60 5.93 -22.86
C SER A 48 10.05 5.68 -23.28
N THR A 49 10.48 6.34 -24.36
CA THR A 49 11.87 6.49 -24.80
C THR A 49 12.63 7.62 -24.10
N ILE A 50 12.11 8.18 -23.00
CA ILE A 50 12.73 9.36 -22.35
C ILE A 50 12.78 9.12 -20.83
N ASN A 51 13.92 8.62 -20.36
CA ASN A 51 14.29 8.76 -18.95
C ASN A 51 14.64 10.23 -18.68
N PRO A 52 14.32 10.78 -17.49
CA PRO A 52 14.81 12.10 -17.08
C PRO A 52 16.34 12.19 -17.20
N PRO A 53 16.90 13.36 -17.55
CA PRO A 53 18.35 13.60 -17.47
C PRO A 53 18.84 13.28 -16.04
N GLY A 54 19.84 12.40 -15.91
CA GLY A 54 20.36 11.92 -14.61
C GLY A 54 19.86 10.55 -14.18
N PHE A 55 18.70 10.08 -14.67
CA PHE A 55 18.27 8.69 -14.53
C PHE A 55 18.93 7.84 -15.64
N GLN A 56 20.22 7.55 -15.48
CA GLN A 56 20.80 6.43 -16.21
C GLN A 56 19.98 5.19 -15.84
N SER A 57 19.59 4.40 -16.84
CA SER A 57 18.99 3.09 -16.64
C SER A 57 20.04 2.16 -16.02
N SER A 58 20.37 2.38 -14.76
CA SER A 58 20.92 1.35 -13.91
C SER A 58 19.77 0.37 -13.68
N ARG A 59 19.55 -0.52 -14.67
CA ARG A 59 19.38 -1.92 -14.26
C ARG A 59 20.50 -2.13 -13.24
N PRO A 60 20.26 -2.70 -12.06
CA PRO A 60 21.38 -3.17 -11.25
C PRO A 60 22.22 -4.05 -12.18
N THR A 61 23.34 -3.52 -12.68
CA THR A 61 24.06 -4.05 -13.85
C THR A 61 24.87 -5.29 -13.47
N SER A 62 24.61 -5.84 -12.29
CA SER A 62 25.32 -6.95 -11.69
C SER A 62 24.37 -7.81 -10.83
N THR A 63 23.23 -8.26 -11.38
CA THR A 63 22.67 -9.56 -10.93
C THR A 63 23.55 -10.73 -11.35
N ALA A 64 24.55 -10.52 -12.23
CA ALA A 64 25.53 -11.50 -12.64
C ALA A 64 26.35 -12.12 -11.49
N GLN A 65 26.30 -11.54 -10.28
CA GLN A 65 26.96 -12.07 -9.07
C GLN A 65 26.00 -12.76 -8.09
N TRP A 66 24.70 -12.82 -8.38
CA TRP A 66 23.71 -13.47 -7.53
C TRP A 66 23.33 -14.82 -8.13
N PRO A 67 23.12 -15.87 -7.31
CA PRO A 67 22.67 -17.15 -7.82
C PRO A 67 21.29 -17.00 -8.47
N SER A 68 20.97 -17.91 -9.40
CA SER A 68 19.61 -17.95 -9.92
C SER A 68 18.63 -18.33 -8.80
N ILE A 69 17.36 -17.89 -8.90
CA ILE A 69 16.30 -18.29 -7.96
C ILE A 69 16.26 -19.83 -7.79
N ALA A 70 16.39 -20.57 -8.88
CA ALA A 70 16.36 -22.03 -8.85
C ALA A 70 17.52 -22.64 -8.05
N GLU A 71 18.74 -22.13 -8.29
CA GLU A 71 19.95 -22.53 -7.57
C GLU A 71 19.84 -22.19 -6.09
N GLN A 72 19.33 -21.00 -5.76
CA GLN A 72 19.09 -20.60 -4.38
C GLN A 72 18.12 -21.53 -3.64
N VAL A 73 17.04 -21.93 -4.30
CA VAL A 73 16.08 -22.89 -3.73
C VAL A 73 16.75 -24.26 -3.55
N THR A 74 17.53 -24.73 -4.52
CA THR A 74 18.28 -25.99 -4.40
C THR A 74 19.26 -25.97 -3.23
N ASP A 75 20.01 -24.89 -3.03
CA ASP A 75 20.93 -24.74 -1.90
C ASP A 75 20.20 -24.81 -0.56
N ILE A 76 19.05 -24.13 -0.43
CA ILE A 76 18.23 -24.17 0.79
C ILE A 76 17.73 -25.59 1.05
N LEU A 77 17.23 -26.28 0.02
CA LEU A 77 16.73 -27.65 0.16
C LEU A 77 17.84 -28.63 0.56
N ASN A 78 19.05 -28.44 0.06
CA ASN A 78 20.22 -29.25 0.44
C ASN A 78 20.57 -29.04 1.92
N ASP A 79 20.57 -27.79 2.41
CA ASP A 79 20.82 -27.49 3.81
C ASP A 79 19.67 -27.96 4.74
N LEU A 80 18.43 -28.03 4.23
CA LEU A 80 17.26 -28.58 4.92
C LEU A 80 17.23 -30.12 4.98
N HIS A 81 18.03 -30.82 4.17
CA HIS A 81 18.08 -32.28 4.16
C HIS A 81 18.54 -32.86 5.51
N VAL A 82 19.28 -32.07 6.29
CA VAL A 82 19.55 -32.34 7.70
C VAL A 82 18.33 -31.90 8.49
N SER A 83 17.50 -32.85 8.94
CA SER A 83 16.32 -32.56 9.78
C SER A 83 16.66 -31.56 10.89
N LEU A 84 16.04 -30.38 10.82
CA LEU A 84 16.31 -29.31 11.76
C LEU A 84 15.80 -29.68 13.15
N PRO A 85 16.56 -29.40 14.23
CA PRO A 85 16.10 -29.67 15.58
C PRO A 85 14.81 -28.88 15.86
N PRO A 86 13.78 -29.50 16.50
CA PRO A 86 12.55 -28.80 16.88
C PRO A 86 12.81 -27.51 17.64
N SER A 87 12.47 -26.40 17.00
CA SER A 87 12.56 -25.05 17.56
C SER A 87 11.60 -24.12 16.80
N ARG A 88 11.19 -23.00 17.43
CA ARG A 88 10.38 -21.98 16.76
C ARG A 88 11.06 -21.50 15.47
N LEU A 89 12.37 -21.31 15.52
CA LEU A 89 13.16 -20.90 14.37
C LEU A 89 13.12 -21.91 13.21
N SER A 90 13.14 -23.20 13.51
CA SER A 90 13.01 -24.24 12.47
C SER A 90 11.62 -24.24 11.83
N VAL A 91 10.57 -24.03 12.62
CA VAL A 91 9.21 -23.82 12.11
C VAL A 91 9.18 -22.61 11.18
N ASP A 92 9.71 -21.47 11.62
CA ASP A 92 9.75 -20.25 10.81
C ASP A 92 10.49 -20.43 9.49
N ILE A 93 11.60 -21.18 9.48
CA ILE A 93 12.35 -21.51 8.26
C ILE A 93 11.47 -22.29 7.26
N TYR A 94 10.78 -23.35 7.72
CA TYR A 94 9.90 -24.13 6.85
C TYR A 94 8.74 -23.29 6.29
N LEU A 95 8.10 -22.49 7.14
CA LEU A 95 6.95 -21.68 6.75
C LEU A 95 7.33 -20.51 5.85
N ASN A 96 8.48 -19.87 6.10
CA ASN A 96 9.01 -18.82 5.23
C ASN A 96 9.34 -19.40 3.86
N LEU A 97 10.02 -20.55 3.79
CA LEU A 97 10.30 -21.21 2.51
C LEU A 97 9.00 -21.53 1.75
N ALA A 98 7.99 -22.08 2.43
CA ALA A 98 6.69 -22.36 1.82
C ALA A 98 6.06 -21.10 1.19
N GLN A 99 6.06 -19.98 1.93
CA GLN A 99 5.53 -18.72 1.42
C GLN A 99 6.33 -18.16 0.24
N GLN A 100 7.67 -18.24 0.28
CA GLN A 100 8.51 -17.79 -0.83
C GLN A 100 8.30 -18.64 -2.09
N LEU A 101 8.17 -19.96 -1.94
CA LEU A 101 7.86 -20.87 -3.04
C LEU A 101 6.48 -20.59 -3.64
N LEU A 102 5.50 -20.24 -2.80
CA LEU A 102 4.18 -19.83 -3.29
C LEU A 102 4.26 -18.53 -4.10
N LYS A 103 5.01 -17.51 -3.63
CA LYS A 103 5.24 -16.26 -4.40
C LYS A 103 5.95 -16.51 -5.73
N LEU A 104 6.79 -17.55 -5.81
CA LEU A 104 7.50 -17.94 -7.04
C LEU A 104 6.64 -18.63 -8.08
N HIS A 105 5.58 -19.31 -7.65
CA HIS A 105 4.68 -20.07 -8.52
C HIS A 105 4.17 -19.26 -9.73
N PRO A 106 3.56 -18.07 -9.56
CA PRO A 106 3.08 -17.28 -10.71
C PRO A 106 4.22 -16.75 -11.60
N LEU A 107 5.43 -16.57 -11.07
CA LEU A 107 6.59 -16.10 -11.83
C LEU A 107 7.21 -17.21 -12.69
N GLN A 108 7.11 -18.47 -12.25
CA GLN A 108 7.68 -19.64 -12.90
C GLN A 108 6.73 -20.85 -12.84
N PRO A 109 5.53 -20.77 -13.46
CA PRO A 109 4.46 -21.76 -13.28
C PRO A 109 4.81 -23.15 -13.84
N ALA A 110 5.78 -23.22 -14.76
CA ALA A 110 6.30 -24.48 -15.29
C ALA A 110 7.06 -25.33 -14.26
N LYS A 111 7.29 -24.81 -13.05
CA LYS A 111 7.99 -25.52 -11.97
C LYS A 111 6.98 -25.87 -10.88
N HIS A 112 7.11 -27.07 -10.32
CA HIS A 112 6.21 -27.64 -9.31
C HIS A 112 6.35 -27.00 -7.91
N TRP A 113 6.45 -25.67 -7.84
CA TRP A 113 6.72 -24.93 -6.61
C TRP A 113 5.63 -25.08 -5.56
N LEU A 114 4.37 -25.14 -5.99
CA LEU A 114 3.22 -25.27 -5.10
C LEU A 114 3.28 -26.58 -4.27
N SER A 115 3.58 -27.70 -4.94
CA SER A 115 3.73 -29.00 -4.26
C SER A 115 4.88 -29.00 -3.23
N LEU A 116 5.99 -28.31 -3.54
CA LEU A 116 7.11 -28.17 -2.60
C LEU A 116 6.76 -27.25 -1.45
N ALA A 117 6.03 -26.16 -1.72
CA ALA A 117 5.54 -25.24 -0.71
C ALA A 117 4.63 -25.95 0.30
N GLN A 118 3.71 -26.79 -0.17
CA GLN A 118 2.86 -27.63 0.67
C GLN A 118 3.68 -28.61 1.53
N GLN A 119 4.71 -29.26 0.97
CA GLN A 119 5.61 -30.14 1.73
C GLN A 119 6.32 -29.39 2.86
N MET A 120 6.84 -28.20 2.58
CA MET A 120 7.50 -27.36 3.59
C MET A 120 6.51 -26.90 4.67
N ALA A 121 5.32 -26.46 4.28
CA ALA A 121 4.27 -26.07 5.23
C ALA A 121 3.86 -27.25 6.14
N THR A 122 3.72 -28.46 5.58
CA THR A 122 3.40 -29.68 6.32
C THR A 122 4.49 -30.03 7.34
N ALA A 123 5.78 -29.90 6.95
CA ALA A 123 6.90 -30.09 7.86
C ALA A 123 6.88 -29.06 9.02
N GLY A 124 6.56 -27.80 8.70
CA GLY A 124 6.38 -26.74 9.69
C GLY A 124 5.26 -27.04 10.69
N VAL A 125 4.11 -27.54 10.22
CA VAL A 125 2.97 -27.96 11.07
C VAL A 125 3.40 -29.09 12.02
N ALA A 126 4.01 -30.15 11.50
CA ALA A 126 4.43 -31.29 12.32
C ALA A 126 5.40 -30.86 13.44
N GLN A 127 6.32 -29.94 13.14
CA GLN A 127 7.27 -29.42 14.12
C GLN A 127 6.60 -28.47 15.12
N ALA A 128 5.66 -27.63 14.69
CA ALA A 128 4.88 -26.76 15.58
C ALA A 128 3.98 -27.58 16.54
N GLU A 129 3.37 -28.66 16.06
CA GLU A 129 2.62 -29.62 16.87
C GLU A 129 3.51 -30.26 17.94
N GLN A 130 4.71 -30.69 17.57
CA GLN A 130 5.68 -31.26 18.49
C GLN A 130 6.08 -30.28 19.61
N LEU A 131 6.22 -28.99 19.28
CA LEU A 131 6.58 -27.94 20.23
C LEU A 131 5.44 -27.55 21.17
N ARG A 132 4.19 -27.89 20.82
CA ARG A 132 2.97 -27.47 21.55
C ARG A 132 2.89 -25.96 21.73
N ASP A 133 3.39 -25.22 20.77
CA ASP A 133 3.40 -23.77 20.76
C ASP A 133 2.19 -23.25 19.96
N ALA A 134 1.19 -22.70 20.66
CA ALA A 134 -0.08 -22.32 20.02
C ALA A 134 0.09 -21.24 18.94
N ARG A 135 1.05 -20.31 19.11
CA ARG A 135 1.36 -19.28 18.11
C ARG A 135 1.93 -19.92 16.84
N SER A 136 2.97 -20.75 16.97
CA SER A 136 3.58 -21.45 15.84
C SER A 136 2.61 -22.43 15.18
N GLN A 137 1.75 -23.11 15.95
CA GLN A 137 0.72 -24.00 15.41
C GLN A 137 -0.30 -23.23 14.57
N SER A 138 -0.85 -22.14 15.12
CA SER A 138 -1.76 -21.27 14.38
C SER A 138 -1.10 -20.80 13.09
N TYR A 139 0.14 -20.30 13.18
CA TYR A 139 0.84 -19.80 12.01
C TYR A 139 1.07 -20.87 10.95
N ALA A 140 1.50 -22.07 11.37
CA ALA A 140 1.77 -23.19 10.48
C ALA A 140 0.49 -23.70 9.79
N TYR A 141 -0.60 -23.88 10.53
CA TYR A 141 -1.87 -24.31 9.95
C TYR A 141 -2.40 -23.29 8.94
N GLY A 142 -2.34 -22.00 9.23
CA GLY A 142 -2.82 -20.99 8.29
C GLY A 142 -1.99 -20.95 7.00
N VAL A 143 -0.65 -21.04 7.10
CA VAL A 143 0.24 -21.17 5.94
C VAL A 143 -0.08 -22.44 5.13
N LEU A 144 -0.32 -23.58 5.79
CA LEU A 144 -0.72 -24.81 5.11
C LEU A 144 -2.09 -24.69 4.44
N GLY A 145 -3.06 -24.06 5.10
CA GLY A 145 -4.36 -23.73 4.53
C GLY A 145 -4.22 -22.90 3.26
N ARG A 146 -3.24 -21.99 3.21
CA ARG A 146 -2.98 -21.15 2.03
C ARG A 146 -2.45 -21.98 0.87
N MET A 147 -1.64 -23.01 1.14
CA MET A 147 -1.18 -23.93 0.10
C MET A 147 -2.37 -24.70 -0.50
N TYR A 148 -3.31 -25.14 0.33
CA TYR A 148 -4.53 -25.81 -0.14
C TYR A 148 -5.47 -24.88 -0.91
N GLU A 149 -5.62 -23.62 -0.47
CA GLU A 149 -6.39 -22.60 -1.19
C GLU A 149 -5.88 -22.46 -2.64
N GLU A 150 -4.57 -22.32 -2.80
CA GLU A 150 -3.91 -22.11 -4.09
C GLU A 150 -3.92 -23.38 -4.96
N GLU A 151 -3.76 -24.57 -4.35
CA GLU A 151 -3.97 -25.85 -5.06
C GLU A 151 -5.40 -25.96 -5.61
N GLY A 152 -6.41 -25.50 -4.84
CA GLY A 152 -7.78 -25.42 -5.30
C GLY A 152 -7.93 -24.46 -6.49
N ASN A 153 -7.35 -23.25 -6.39
CA ASN A 153 -7.42 -22.24 -7.44
C ASN A 153 -6.82 -22.72 -8.78
N GLU A 154 -5.77 -23.55 -8.73
CA GLU A 154 -5.15 -24.17 -9.92
C GLU A 154 -6.02 -25.27 -10.56
N GLN A 155 -6.95 -25.90 -9.83
CA GLN A 155 -7.84 -26.94 -10.37
C GLN A 155 -9.00 -26.36 -11.21
N SER A 156 -8.68 -25.65 -12.29
CA SER A 156 -9.66 -25.02 -13.19
C SER A 156 -10.56 -26.04 -13.93
N GLU A 157 -10.06 -27.24 -14.22
CA GLU A 157 -10.78 -28.26 -15.01
C GLU A 157 -11.50 -29.34 -14.17
N ASN A 158 -11.19 -29.45 -12.87
CA ASN A 158 -11.74 -30.48 -11.99
C ASN A 158 -12.43 -29.87 -10.77
N SER A 159 -13.74 -29.60 -10.90
CA SER A 159 -14.56 -28.97 -9.85
C SER A 159 -14.62 -29.79 -8.55
N ALA A 160 -14.63 -31.13 -8.63
CA ALA A 160 -14.67 -31.98 -7.45
C ALA A 160 -13.36 -31.88 -6.65
N LYS A 161 -12.21 -31.93 -7.33
CA LYS A 161 -10.90 -31.79 -6.69
C LYS A 161 -10.67 -30.36 -6.17
N ARG A 162 -11.17 -29.36 -6.89
CA ARG A 162 -11.17 -27.97 -6.42
C ARG A 162 -11.90 -27.82 -5.09
N GLN A 163 -13.12 -28.36 -5.02
CA GLN A 163 -13.92 -28.28 -3.79
C GLN A 163 -13.23 -29.01 -2.63
N GLU A 164 -12.66 -30.19 -2.86
CA GLU A 164 -11.90 -30.94 -1.84
C GLU A 164 -10.73 -30.10 -1.26
N TYR A 165 -10.00 -29.40 -2.13
CA TYR A 165 -8.91 -28.52 -1.69
C TYR A 165 -9.42 -27.29 -0.93
N TRP A 166 -10.50 -26.64 -1.39
CA TRP A 166 -11.09 -25.50 -0.69
C TRP A 166 -11.68 -25.89 0.67
N ASP A 167 -12.35 -27.04 0.78
CA ASP A 167 -12.85 -27.58 2.04
C ASP A 167 -11.69 -27.84 3.01
N THR A 168 -10.61 -28.44 2.51
CA THR A 168 -9.39 -28.70 3.30
C THR A 168 -8.71 -27.39 3.74
N ALA A 169 -8.63 -26.41 2.84
CA ALA A 169 -8.09 -25.08 3.13
C ALA A 169 -8.91 -24.38 4.21
N GLN A 170 -10.23 -24.40 4.11
CA GLN A 170 -11.14 -23.80 5.08
C GLN A 170 -11.02 -24.48 6.45
N ALA A 171 -11.05 -25.82 6.50
CA ALA A 171 -10.91 -26.56 7.75
C ALA A 171 -9.55 -26.27 8.43
N THR A 172 -8.46 -26.25 7.66
CA THR A 172 -7.12 -25.96 8.17
C THR A 172 -7.01 -24.51 8.68
N THR A 173 -7.59 -23.55 7.95
CA THR A 173 -7.59 -22.14 8.32
C THR A 173 -8.48 -21.86 9.54
N LEU A 174 -9.61 -22.54 9.69
CA LEU A 174 -10.46 -22.45 10.89
C LEU A 174 -9.73 -22.96 12.13
N ASN A 175 -8.95 -24.05 12.02
CA ASN A 175 -8.09 -24.52 13.11
C ASN A 175 -7.04 -23.46 13.49
N ALA A 176 -6.38 -22.87 12.48
CA ALA A 176 -5.43 -21.78 12.65
C ALA A 176 -6.06 -20.57 13.38
N LEU A 177 -7.25 -20.14 12.94
CA LEU A 177 -8.00 -19.04 13.53
C LEU A 177 -8.36 -19.32 14.99
N GLY A 178 -8.88 -20.52 15.29
CA GLY A 178 -9.23 -20.92 16.66
C GLY A 178 -8.05 -20.85 17.62
N LEU A 179 -6.87 -21.31 17.20
CA LEU A 179 -5.63 -21.22 17.99
C LEU A 179 -5.18 -19.77 18.20
N ALA A 180 -5.26 -18.91 17.17
CA ALA A 180 -4.89 -17.51 17.27
C ALA A 180 -5.81 -16.73 18.23
N GLN A 181 -7.13 -16.94 18.10
CA GLN A 181 -8.13 -16.29 18.95
C GLN A 181 -8.04 -16.76 20.41
N ALA A 182 -7.90 -18.07 20.64
CA ALA A 182 -7.74 -18.62 21.99
C ALA A 182 -6.46 -18.10 22.68
N SER A 183 -5.43 -17.79 21.90
CA SER A 183 -4.17 -17.25 22.38
C SER A 183 -4.09 -15.72 22.35
N GLN A 184 -5.16 -15.04 21.91
CA GLN A 184 -5.26 -13.58 21.78
C GLN A 184 -4.12 -12.95 20.96
N ILE A 185 -3.89 -13.47 19.75
CA ILE A 185 -2.80 -13.05 18.86
C ILE A 185 -3.38 -12.28 17.65
N PRO A 186 -3.73 -11.00 17.79
CA PRO A 186 -4.41 -10.24 16.74
C PRO A 186 -3.57 -10.13 15.46
N GLU A 187 -2.24 -10.04 15.56
CA GLU A 187 -1.30 -9.94 14.42
C GLU A 187 -1.22 -11.21 13.55
N ILE A 188 -1.77 -12.32 14.03
CA ILE A 188 -1.98 -13.56 13.27
C ILE A 188 -3.47 -13.75 12.92
N THR A 189 -4.36 -13.35 13.82
CA THR A 189 -5.81 -13.56 13.70
C THR A 189 -6.39 -12.92 12.44
N TYR A 190 -6.04 -11.66 12.15
CA TYR A 190 -6.56 -10.96 10.96
C TYR A 190 -6.18 -11.66 9.65
N ARG A 191 -5.01 -12.32 9.61
CA ARG A 191 -4.53 -13.04 8.42
C ARG A 191 -5.42 -14.23 8.09
N TRP A 192 -5.88 -14.96 9.11
CA TRP A 192 -6.76 -16.11 8.94
C TRP A 192 -8.21 -15.70 8.67
N GLN A 193 -8.68 -14.61 9.27
CA GLN A 193 -9.95 -14.01 8.87
C GLN A 193 -9.92 -13.60 7.40
N TRP A 194 -8.89 -12.88 6.95
CA TRP A 194 -8.73 -12.52 5.54
C TRP A 194 -8.72 -13.75 4.62
N GLN A 195 -7.98 -14.79 4.98
CA GLN A 195 -7.94 -16.02 4.21
C GLN A 195 -9.29 -16.73 4.11
N LEU A 196 -10.05 -16.79 5.21
CA LEU A 196 -11.41 -17.34 5.18
C LEU A 196 -12.34 -16.48 4.32
N GLY A 197 -12.15 -15.15 4.30
CA GLY A 197 -12.81 -14.25 3.37
C GLY A 197 -12.59 -14.67 1.92
N ARG A 198 -11.34 -14.79 1.47
CA ARG A 198 -11.01 -15.24 0.10
C ARG A 198 -11.58 -16.62 -0.22
N LEU A 199 -11.51 -17.57 0.73
CA LEU A 199 -12.06 -18.92 0.55
C LEU A 199 -13.59 -18.90 0.40
N ALA A 200 -14.29 -18.06 1.15
CA ALA A 200 -15.74 -17.88 1.01
C ALA A 200 -16.09 -17.25 -0.34
N GLU A 201 -15.31 -16.27 -0.81
CA GLU A 201 -15.49 -15.67 -2.14
C GLU A 201 -15.32 -16.68 -3.27
N ASN A 202 -14.26 -17.49 -3.20
CA ASN A 202 -13.98 -18.55 -4.17
C ASN A 202 -15.15 -19.55 -4.29
N GLN A 203 -15.89 -19.74 -3.20
CA GLN A 203 -17.07 -20.60 -3.11
C GLN A 203 -18.40 -19.88 -3.42
N GLY A 204 -18.36 -18.59 -3.79
CA GLY A 204 -19.55 -17.78 -4.08
C GLY A 204 -20.35 -17.37 -2.84
N GLN A 205 -19.79 -17.50 -1.64
CA GLN A 205 -20.43 -17.17 -0.36
C GLN A 205 -20.16 -15.70 0.01
N VAL A 206 -20.70 -14.76 -0.78
CA VAL A 206 -20.38 -13.32 -0.68
C VAL A 206 -20.65 -12.73 0.70
N GLU A 207 -21.79 -13.05 1.32
CA GLU A 207 -22.12 -12.53 2.66
C GLU A 207 -21.16 -13.06 3.75
N GLU A 208 -20.74 -14.32 3.64
CA GLU A 208 -19.76 -14.90 4.56
C GLU A 208 -18.36 -14.29 4.33
N ALA A 209 -18.00 -14.04 3.07
CA ALA A 209 -16.78 -13.33 2.74
C ALA A 209 -16.75 -11.93 3.37
N ILE A 210 -17.80 -11.13 3.18
CA ILE A 210 -17.93 -9.79 3.78
C ILE A 210 -17.74 -9.88 5.30
N ALA A 211 -18.39 -10.82 5.98
CA ALA A 211 -18.25 -10.99 7.43
C ALA A 211 -16.81 -11.28 7.86
N TYR A 212 -16.07 -12.15 7.13
CA TYR A 212 -14.67 -12.43 7.43
C TYR A 212 -13.75 -11.23 7.15
N TYR A 213 -13.98 -10.49 6.07
CA TYR A 213 -13.23 -9.27 5.77
C TYR A 213 -13.48 -8.18 6.80
N GLU A 214 -14.73 -7.95 7.21
CA GLU A 214 -15.08 -7.02 8.29
C GLU A 214 -14.37 -7.42 9.60
N ALA A 215 -14.36 -8.71 9.94
CA ALA A 215 -13.66 -9.20 11.12
C ALA A 215 -12.13 -9.00 11.04
N ALA A 216 -11.54 -9.16 9.84
CA ALA A 216 -10.12 -8.89 9.61
C ALA A 216 -9.79 -7.40 9.80
N VAL A 217 -10.59 -6.50 9.24
CA VAL A 217 -10.45 -5.04 9.40
C VAL A 217 -10.56 -4.62 10.88
N GLN A 218 -11.56 -5.13 11.60
CA GLN A 218 -11.71 -4.84 13.04
C GLN A 218 -10.50 -5.33 13.87
N THR A 219 -9.94 -6.49 13.50
CA THR A 219 -8.75 -7.02 14.18
C THR A 219 -7.51 -6.19 13.83
N LEU A 220 -7.40 -5.71 12.59
CA LEU A 220 -6.34 -4.80 12.16
C LEU A 220 -6.35 -3.48 12.95
N ASP A 221 -7.51 -2.93 13.29
CA ASP A 221 -7.59 -1.74 14.15
C ASP A 221 -6.95 -1.99 15.54
N VAL A 222 -7.07 -3.21 16.08
CA VAL A 222 -6.39 -3.60 17.34
C VAL A 222 -4.88 -3.71 17.15
N VAL A 223 -4.42 -4.27 16.03
CA VAL A 223 -2.99 -4.37 15.69
C VAL A 223 -2.39 -2.97 15.54
N ARG A 224 -3.08 -2.10 14.80
CA ARG A 224 -2.69 -0.72 14.51
C ARG A 224 -2.50 0.10 15.79
N ASN A 225 -3.46 0.03 16.71
CA ASN A 225 -3.38 0.77 17.97
C ASN A 225 -2.21 0.33 18.89
N ASN A 226 -1.61 -0.83 18.63
CA ASN A 226 -0.47 -1.39 19.38
C ASN A 226 0.86 -1.37 18.60
N LEU A 227 0.95 -0.59 17.50
CA LEU A 227 2.10 -0.55 16.57
C LEU A 227 3.47 -0.32 17.22
N LEU A 228 3.55 0.43 18.33
CA LEU A 228 4.81 0.74 19.03
C LEU A 228 5.47 -0.49 19.72
N GLY A 229 4.79 -1.64 19.76
CA GLY A 229 5.30 -2.90 20.31
C GLY A 229 5.61 -3.98 19.26
N ILE A 230 5.40 -3.71 17.98
CA ILE A 230 5.52 -4.72 16.92
C ILE A 230 6.96 -4.72 16.37
N ASP A 231 7.61 -5.87 16.52
CA ASP A 231 9.00 -6.13 16.13
C ASP A 231 9.23 -5.72 14.67
N ALA A 232 10.17 -4.79 14.43
CA ALA A 232 10.56 -4.31 13.10
C ALA A 232 11.09 -5.43 12.18
N ASN A 233 11.32 -6.63 12.72
CA ASN A 233 11.74 -7.83 11.98
C ASN A 233 10.59 -8.63 11.36
N VAL A 234 9.33 -8.36 11.69
CA VAL A 234 8.21 -8.84 10.87
C VAL A 234 8.16 -7.93 9.65
N GLN A 235 8.64 -8.43 8.52
CA GLN A 235 8.64 -7.76 7.21
C GLN A 235 7.20 -7.50 6.75
N PHE A 236 6.54 -6.58 7.43
CA PHE A 236 5.18 -6.16 7.18
C PHE A 236 5.22 -5.19 6.00
N SER A 237 4.86 -5.68 4.81
CA SER A 237 4.53 -4.79 3.72
C SER A 237 3.06 -4.42 3.88
N PHE A 238 2.77 -3.25 4.46
CA PHE A 238 1.40 -2.73 4.59
C PHE A 238 0.64 -2.82 3.26
N ARG A 239 1.32 -2.44 2.18
CA ARG A 239 0.79 -2.48 0.82
C ARG A 239 0.40 -3.89 0.36
N ASP A 240 1.16 -4.92 0.72
CA ASP A 240 0.91 -6.28 0.23
C ASP A 240 0.03 -7.10 1.18
N ASP A 241 0.02 -6.77 2.47
CA ASP A 241 -0.65 -7.57 3.52
C ASP A 241 -1.91 -6.91 4.11
N VAL A 242 -2.11 -5.60 3.96
CA VAL A 242 -3.20 -4.84 4.61
C VAL A 242 -4.12 -4.16 3.62
N GLU A 243 -3.57 -3.33 2.73
CA GLU A 243 -4.34 -2.59 1.71
C GLU A 243 -5.33 -3.49 0.93
N PRO A 244 -4.95 -4.71 0.48
CA PRO A 244 -5.86 -5.56 -0.28
C PRO A 244 -7.10 -6.00 0.51
N ILE A 245 -7.02 -6.08 1.85
CA ILE A 245 -8.13 -6.51 2.71
C ILE A 245 -9.23 -5.44 2.68
N TYR A 246 -8.87 -4.18 2.91
CA TYR A 246 -9.79 -3.05 2.86
C TYR A 246 -10.38 -2.88 1.47
N ARG A 247 -9.54 -2.87 0.43
CA ARG A 247 -10.02 -2.69 -0.95
C ARG A 247 -10.98 -3.79 -1.38
N ARG A 248 -10.71 -5.05 -1.01
CA ARG A 248 -11.59 -6.17 -1.36
C ARG A 248 -12.91 -6.11 -0.61
N LEU A 249 -12.91 -5.74 0.68
CA LEU A 249 -14.14 -5.52 1.44
C LEU A 249 -15.01 -4.44 0.78
N VAL A 250 -14.41 -3.28 0.45
CA VAL A 250 -15.11 -2.18 -0.22
C VAL A 250 -15.66 -2.63 -1.57
N GLU A 251 -14.89 -3.36 -2.37
CA GLU A 251 -15.37 -3.91 -3.64
C GLU A 251 -16.60 -4.81 -3.46
N LEU A 252 -16.58 -5.74 -2.49
CA LEU A 252 -17.72 -6.60 -2.19
C LEU A 252 -18.96 -5.83 -1.74
N LEU A 253 -18.78 -4.78 -0.94
CA LEU A 253 -19.87 -3.89 -0.50
C LEU A 253 -20.49 -3.12 -1.67
N LEU A 254 -19.69 -2.76 -2.69
CA LEU A 254 -20.14 -1.99 -3.85
C LEU A 254 -20.62 -2.84 -5.03
N THR A 255 -20.37 -4.16 -5.02
CA THR A 255 -20.67 -5.08 -6.13
C THR A 255 -21.70 -6.17 -5.77
N GLN A 256 -22.50 -5.97 -4.72
CA GLN A 256 -23.52 -6.95 -4.31
C GLN A 256 -24.42 -7.41 -5.48
N GLU A 257 -24.58 -8.73 -5.63
CA GLU A 257 -25.36 -9.31 -6.72
C GLU A 257 -26.84 -8.90 -6.64
N GLY A 258 -27.34 -8.28 -7.72
CA GLY A 258 -28.78 -8.06 -7.92
C GLY A 258 -29.31 -6.64 -7.71
N GLY A 259 -28.47 -5.62 -7.46
CA GLY A 259 -28.96 -4.24 -7.38
C GLY A 259 -27.94 -3.15 -7.05
N VAL A 260 -28.43 -1.91 -6.99
CA VAL A 260 -27.68 -0.76 -6.47
C VAL A 260 -27.38 -1.01 -4.99
N PRO A 261 -26.13 -0.84 -4.51
CA PRO A 261 -25.78 -1.03 -3.12
C PRO A 261 -26.66 -0.21 -2.18
N SER A 262 -26.99 -0.77 -1.01
CA SER A 262 -27.77 -0.04 -0.01
C SER A 262 -27.00 1.16 0.53
N GLN A 263 -27.71 2.19 1.01
CA GLN A 263 -27.08 3.34 1.69
C GLN A 263 -26.16 2.92 2.84
N ALA A 264 -26.53 1.87 3.59
CA ALA A 264 -25.69 1.31 4.65
C ALA A 264 -24.40 0.66 4.12
N ALA A 265 -24.43 0.06 2.92
CA ALA A 265 -23.23 -0.48 2.27
C ALA A 265 -22.31 0.64 1.76
N LEU A 266 -22.87 1.72 1.18
CA LEU A 266 -22.10 2.89 0.76
C LEU A 266 -21.42 3.59 1.95
N GLN A 267 -22.14 3.75 3.07
CA GLN A 267 -21.56 4.29 4.30
C GLN A 267 -20.47 3.39 4.88
N ARG A 268 -20.62 2.06 4.81
CA ARG A 268 -19.55 1.12 5.21
C ARG A 268 -18.33 1.27 4.31
N ALA A 269 -18.52 1.31 2.99
CA ALA A 269 -17.44 1.49 2.02
C ALA A 269 -16.63 2.78 2.28
N ILE A 270 -17.31 3.91 2.57
CA ILE A 270 -16.63 5.17 2.95
C ILE A 270 -15.84 4.99 4.25
N ARG A 271 -16.42 4.38 5.29
CA ARG A 271 -15.71 4.16 6.56
C ARG A 271 -14.47 3.27 6.39
N ASP A 272 -14.59 2.20 5.62
CA ASP A 272 -13.52 1.24 5.42
C ASP A 272 -12.40 1.83 4.55
N ILE A 273 -12.73 2.65 3.54
CA ILE A 273 -11.70 3.35 2.77
C ILE A 273 -11.01 4.41 3.65
N ASP A 274 -11.73 5.21 4.43
CA ASP A 274 -11.13 6.18 5.35
C ASP A 274 -10.21 5.52 6.39
N ALA A 275 -10.61 4.37 6.93
CA ALA A 275 -9.78 3.57 7.83
C ALA A 275 -8.49 3.07 7.15
N LEU A 276 -8.56 2.69 5.87
CA LEU A 276 -7.38 2.39 5.06
C LEU A 276 -6.47 3.62 4.95
N GLN A 277 -7.01 4.80 4.62
CA GLN A 277 -6.21 6.02 4.44
C GLN A 277 -5.52 6.45 5.74
N LEU A 278 -6.21 6.33 6.88
CA LEU A 278 -5.61 6.57 8.19
C LEU A 278 -4.46 5.61 8.46
N SER A 279 -4.66 4.32 8.17
CA SER A 279 -3.65 3.28 8.39
C SER A 279 -2.44 3.46 7.46
N GLU A 280 -2.64 3.91 6.22
CA GLU A 280 -1.56 4.32 5.30
C GLU A 280 -0.73 5.47 5.88
N LEU A 281 -1.41 6.48 6.43
CA LEU A 281 -0.76 7.67 6.98
C LEU A 281 0.04 7.35 8.24
N GLU A 282 -0.51 6.56 9.15
CA GLU A 282 0.18 6.08 10.36
C GLU A 282 1.40 5.24 10.01
N ASN A 283 1.28 4.34 9.02
CA ASN A 283 2.41 3.56 8.51
C ASN A 283 3.49 4.46 7.88
N PHE A 284 3.10 5.52 7.15
CA PHE A 284 4.04 6.48 6.56
C PHE A 284 4.77 7.31 7.61
N LEU A 285 4.05 7.80 8.62
CA LEU A 285 4.59 8.66 9.69
C LEU A 285 5.30 7.86 10.80
N GLY A 286 5.00 6.57 10.93
CA GLY A 286 5.51 5.72 12.02
C GLY A 286 4.92 6.10 13.39
N CYS A 287 3.70 6.64 13.43
CA CYS A 287 3.02 7.07 14.65
C CYS A 287 1.55 6.65 14.67
N ASN A 288 0.94 6.67 15.85
CA ASN A 288 -0.50 6.44 16.01
C ASN A 288 -1.23 7.81 16.06
N LEU A 289 -2.28 7.96 15.26
CA LEU A 289 -3.10 9.17 15.10
C LEU A 289 -4.46 9.03 15.81
N SER A 290 -4.50 8.35 16.95
CA SER A 290 -5.70 8.06 17.79
C SER A 290 -6.60 9.25 18.14
N GLU A 291 -6.13 10.49 17.96
CA GLU A 291 -6.87 11.73 18.23
C GLU A 291 -7.54 12.31 16.98
N ALA A 292 -7.83 11.49 15.97
CA ALA A 292 -8.58 11.93 14.81
C ALA A 292 -10.06 12.20 15.18
N VAL A 293 -10.55 13.39 14.86
CA VAL A 293 -11.91 13.85 15.14
C VAL A 293 -12.77 13.64 13.89
N THR A 294 -13.94 13.03 14.07
CA THR A 294 -14.96 12.95 13.01
C THR A 294 -15.50 14.34 12.73
N ILE A 295 -15.34 14.80 11.49
CA ILE A 295 -15.89 16.09 11.07
C ILE A 295 -17.39 15.94 10.85
N ASN A 296 -18.16 16.92 11.32
CA ASN A 296 -19.55 17.07 10.94
C ASN A 296 -19.65 17.99 9.71
N ASP A 297 -19.65 17.38 8.52
CA ASP A 297 -19.55 18.08 7.22
C ASP A 297 -20.61 19.20 7.07
N ALA A 298 -21.84 18.96 7.57
CA ALA A 298 -22.95 19.89 7.49
C ALA A 298 -22.74 21.21 8.26
N SER A 299 -21.74 21.28 9.15
CA SER A 299 -21.43 22.48 9.93
C SER A 299 -20.40 23.41 9.28
N ILE A 300 -19.69 22.96 8.24
CA ILE A 300 -18.60 23.72 7.61
C ILE A 300 -19.09 24.49 6.38
N ASP A 301 -19.77 23.83 5.44
CA ASP A 301 -20.35 24.44 4.24
C ASP A 301 -21.66 23.74 3.84
N PRO A 302 -22.83 24.42 3.94
CA PRO A 302 -24.13 23.82 3.66
C PRO A 302 -24.42 23.62 2.16
N THR A 303 -23.52 24.04 1.28
CA THR A 303 -23.60 23.89 -0.19
C THR A 303 -22.54 22.96 -0.75
N ALA A 304 -21.74 22.33 0.12
CA ALA A 304 -20.66 21.45 -0.30
C ALA A 304 -21.17 20.06 -0.68
N THR A 305 -20.75 19.60 -1.88
CA THR A 305 -20.85 18.19 -2.28
C THR A 305 -19.52 17.51 -2.06
N ILE A 306 -19.54 16.34 -1.43
CA ILE A 306 -18.34 15.53 -1.17
C ILE A 306 -18.26 14.40 -2.18
N ILE A 307 -17.09 14.22 -2.78
CA ILE A 307 -16.81 13.24 -3.83
C ILE A 307 -15.69 12.30 -3.35
N TYR A 308 -16.02 11.00 -3.29
CA TYR A 308 -15.13 9.91 -2.89
C TYR A 308 -14.81 9.03 -4.10
N PRO A 309 -13.79 9.36 -4.91
CA PRO A 309 -13.26 8.40 -5.87
C PRO A 309 -12.49 7.30 -5.14
N ILE A 310 -12.88 6.05 -5.36
CA ILE A 310 -12.31 4.84 -4.78
C ILE A 310 -11.77 3.96 -5.89
N ILE A 311 -10.46 3.70 -5.86
CA ILE A 311 -9.76 2.89 -6.84
C ILE A 311 -9.85 1.41 -6.42
N LEU A 312 -10.58 0.61 -7.19
CA LEU A 312 -10.71 -0.84 -6.99
C LEU A 312 -10.01 -1.60 -8.11
N GLN A 313 -9.91 -2.92 -7.98
CA GLN A 313 -9.13 -3.76 -8.90
C GLN A 313 -9.58 -3.61 -10.36
N ASN A 314 -10.91 -3.61 -10.60
CA ASN A 314 -11.50 -3.60 -11.95
C ASN A 314 -12.42 -2.40 -12.21
N GLN A 315 -12.48 -1.44 -11.29
CA GLN A 315 -13.31 -0.26 -11.45
C GLN A 315 -12.81 0.95 -10.65
N LEU A 316 -13.16 2.14 -11.12
CA LEU A 316 -13.17 3.36 -10.33
C LEU A 316 -14.61 3.59 -9.85
N ALA A 317 -14.87 3.41 -8.57
CA ALA A 317 -16.14 3.75 -7.94
C ALA A 317 -16.09 5.20 -7.46
N VAL A 318 -17.19 5.94 -7.58
CA VAL A 318 -17.30 7.31 -7.11
C VAL A 318 -18.56 7.42 -6.28
N ILE A 319 -18.39 7.66 -4.98
CA ILE A 319 -19.51 7.93 -4.07
C ILE A 319 -19.63 9.44 -3.88
N THR A 320 -20.83 9.98 -4.06
CA THR A 320 -21.12 11.40 -3.96
C THR A 320 -22.14 11.65 -2.85
N LYS A 321 -21.82 12.52 -1.89
CA LYS A 321 -22.74 13.01 -0.85
C LYS A 321 -23.13 14.45 -1.19
N LEU A 322 -24.40 14.66 -1.49
CA LEU A 322 -24.94 15.99 -1.82
C LEU A 322 -25.14 16.84 -0.56
N PRO A 323 -25.28 18.17 -0.69
CA PRO A 323 -25.46 19.06 0.45
C PRO A 323 -26.81 18.80 1.14
N GLN A 324 -26.84 18.94 2.47
CA GLN A 324 -28.05 18.85 3.30
C GLN A 324 -28.81 17.51 3.22
N THR A 325 -28.19 16.47 2.69
CA THR A 325 -28.73 15.11 2.64
C THR A 325 -27.71 14.09 3.13
N GLU A 326 -28.22 12.98 3.64
CA GLU A 326 -27.42 11.79 3.99
C GLU A 326 -27.45 10.74 2.86
N GLU A 327 -28.12 11.05 1.75
CA GLU A 327 -28.18 10.19 0.57
C GLU A 327 -26.83 10.19 -0.17
N LEU A 328 -26.32 8.98 -0.40
CA LEU A 328 -25.10 8.72 -1.15
C LEU A 328 -25.46 8.20 -2.53
N HIS A 329 -24.86 8.81 -3.55
CA HIS A 329 -25.00 8.40 -4.95
C HIS A 329 -23.73 7.69 -5.40
N LEU A 330 -23.86 6.49 -5.95
CA LEU A 330 -22.75 5.73 -6.51
C LEU A 330 -22.82 5.73 -8.03
N HIS A 331 -21.69 5.99 -8.67
CA HIS A 331 -21.45 5.59 -10.06
C HIS A 331 -20.08 4.93 -10.18
N SER A 332 -19.92 4.07 -11.20
CA SER A 332 -18.68 3.31 -11.40
C SER A 332 -18.24 3.34 -12.85
N ILE A 333 -16.93 3.30 -13.05
CA ILE A 333 -16.26 3.23 -14.36
C ILE A 333 -15.48 1.94 -14.40
N ALA A 334 -15.76 1.08 -15.38
CA ALA A 334 -15.00 -0.15 -15.60
C ALA A 334 -13.61 0.21 -16.16
N ILE A 335 -12.58 0.04 -15.33
CA ILE A 335 -11.19 0.28 -15.68
C ILE A 335 -10.31 -0.53 -14.72
N ASP A 336 -9.33 -1.25 -15.27
CA ASP A 336 -8.34 -1.96 -14.46
C ASP A 336 -7.48 -0.98 -13.63
N GLN A 337 -7.15 -1.38 -12.41
CA GLN A 337 -6.38 -0.54 -11.49
C GLN A 337 -5.01 -0.12 -12.06
N ASP A 338 -4.30 -1.01 -12.73
CA ASP A 338 -2.98 -0.72 -13.30
C ASP A 338 -3.09 0.22 -14.50
N ASP A 339 -4.12 0.07 -15.32
CA ASP A 339 -4.43 0.98 -16.43
C ASP A 339 -4.80 2.39 -15.91
N LEU A 340 -5.64 2.47 -14.88
CA LEU A 340 -6.00 3.74 -14.23
C LEU A 340 -4.76 4.42 -13.64
N ASN A 341 -3.95 3.66 -12.88
CA ASN A 341 -2.71 4.15 -12.28
C ASN A 341 -1.73 4.65 -13.34
N THR A 342 -1.63 3.95 -14.48
CA THR A 342 -0.80 4.38 -15.61
C THR A 342 -1.29 5.72 -16.16
N LYS A 343 -2.60 5.89 -16.38
CA LYS A 343 -3.17 7.15 -16.83
C LYS A 343 -2.95 8.29 -15.83
N LEU A 344 -3.05 8.03 -14.53
CA LEU A 344 -2.77 9.03 -13.49
C LEU A 344 -1.31 9.50 -13.51
N ILE A 345 -0.36 8.58 -13.62
CA ILE A 345 1.08 8.91 -13.74
C ILE A 345 1.34 9.74 -15.00
N LEU A 346 0.76 9.34 -16.13
CA LEU A 346 0.86 10.09 -17.38
C LEU A 346 0.27 11.48 -17.24
N PHE A 347 -0.88 11.61 -16.57
CA PHE A 347 -1.54 12.89 -16.39
C PHE A 347 -0.70 13.84 -15.52
N GLN A 348 -0.20 13.35 -14.38
CA GLN A 348 0.71 14.10 -13.53
C GLN A 348 1.94 14.60 -14.30
N ARG A 349 2.55 13.74 -15.13
CA ARG A 349 3.70 14.11 -15.97
C ARG A 349 3.36 15.18 -17.01
N GLU A 350 2.19 15.08 -17.64
CA GLU A 350 1.75 16.08 -18.62
C GLU A 350 1.41 17.42 -17.95
N LEU A 351 0.86 17.42 -16.74
CA LEU A 351 0.61 18.62 -15.94
C LEU A 351 1.92 19.31 -15.48
N ALA A 352 3.00 18.55 -15.29
CA ALA A 352 4.31 19.09 -14.94
C ALA A 352 5.02 19.79 -16.10
N ARG A 353 4.48 19.73 -17.34
CA ARG A 353 5.08 20.44 -18.47
C ARG A 353 4.82 21.95 -18.35
N PRO A 354 5.77 22.80 -18.78
CA PRO A 354 5.61 24.25 -18.72
C PRO A 354 4.60 24.81 -19.76
N TYR A 355 3.92 23.94 -20.51
CA TYR A 355 2.94 24.29 -21.52
C TYR A 355 1.79 23.28 -21.53
N ARG A 356 0.62 23.73 -22.00
CA ARG A 356 -0.55 22.86 -22.18
C ARG A 356 -0.30 21.89 -23.33
N SER A 357 -0.23 20.59 -23.03
CA SER A 357 -0.13 19.55 -24.04
C SER A 357 -1.51 19.03 -24.44
N GLN A 358 -1.67 18.59 -25.68
CA GLN A 358 -2.91 17.93 -26.13
C GLN A 358 -3.17 16.63 -25.35
N GLY A 359 -2.11 15.89 -24.99
CA GLY A 359 -2.21 14.69 -24.17
C GLY A 359 -2.71 14.99 -22.75
N GLY A 360 -2.20 16.06 -22.12
CA GLY A 360 -2.67 16.52 -20.82
C GLY A 360 -4.13 16.99 -20.85
N LEU A 361 -4.54 17.71 -21.90
CA LEU A 361 -5.94 18.12 -22.06
C LEU A 361 -6.87 16.92 -22.24
N ARG A 362 -6.47 15.90 -23.02
CA ARG A 362 -7.28 14.68 -23.19
C ARG A 362 -7.42 13.91 -21.87
N LEU A 363 -6.34 13.76 -21.10
CA LEU A 363 -6.39 13.09 -19.80
C LEU A 363 -7.26 13.88 -18.82
N SER A 364 -7.14 15.21 -18.81
CA SER A 364 -7.99 16.10 -18.02
C SER A 364 -9.48 15.92 -18.33
N GLN A 365 -9.84 15.75 -19.61
CA GLN A 365 -11.21 15.45 -20.05
C GLN A 365 -11.64 14.03 -19.65
N ASP A 366 -10.80 13.02 -19.86
CA ASP A 366 -11.08 11.63 -19.43
C ASP A 366 -11.43 11.59 -17.92
N PHE A 367 -10.64 12.25 -17.07
CA PHE A 367 -10.90 12.29 -15.63
C PHE A 367 -12.12 13.13 -15.25
N TYR A 368 -12.41 14.22 -15.98
CA TYR A 368 -13.67 14.95 -15.79
C TYR A 368 -14.88 14.07 -16.11
N ASP A 369 -14.80 13.32 -17.22
CA ASP A 369 -15.86 12.43 -17.70
C ASP A 369 -16.13 11.29 -16.73
N TRP A 370 -15.11 10.81 -16.01
CA TRP A 370 -15.26 9.77 -15.00
C TRP A 370 -15.74 10.31 -13.66
N LEU A 371 -15.15 11.40 -13.17
CA LEU A 371 -15.39 11.86 -11.80
C LEU A 371 -16.61 12.77 -11.68
N ILE A 372 -16.85 13.64 -12.68
CA ILE A 372 -17.73 14.80 -12.53
C ILE A 372 -18.93 14.73 -13.48
N ARG A 373 -18.70 14.43 -14.76
CA ARG A 373 -19.78 14.45 -15.77
C ARG A 373 -21.04 13.65 -15.36
N PRO A 374 -20.94 12.46 -14.75
CA PRO A 374 -22.12 11.69 -14.36
C PRO A 374 -22.99 12.36 -13.30
N ILE A 375 -22.39 13.22 -12.46
CA ILE A 375 -23.05 13.86 -11.32
C ILE A 375 -23.43 15.31 -11.57
N VAL A 376 -23.03 15.93 -12.70
CA VAL A 376 -23.38 17.34 -13.03
C VAL A 376 -24.87 17.65 -12.83
N PRO A 377 -25.84 16.83 -13.30
CA PRO A 377 -27.25 17.12 -13.06
C PRO A 377 -27.61 17.19 -11.56
N LEU A 378 -27.00 16.33 -10.74
CA LEU A 378 -27.20 16.30 -9.29
C LEU A 378 -26.57 17.54 -8.62
N LEU A 379 -25.40 17.98 -9.10
CA LEU A 379 -24.74 19.20 -8.61
C LEU A 379 -25.57 20.45 -8.90
N GLU A 380 -26.18 20.52 -10.09
CA GLU A 380 -27.04 21.63 -10.50
C GLU A 380 -28.36 21.65 -9.71
N GLU A 381 -29.01 20.49 -9.54
CA GLU A 381 -30.27 20.36 -8.80
C GLU A 381 -30.10 20.70 -7.31
N SER A 382 -28.97 20.30 -6.72
CA SER A 382 -28.66 20.56 -5.31
C SER A 382 -28.13 21.97 -5.02
N GLY A 383 -27.84 22.78 -6.06
CA GLY A 383 -27.27 24.11 -5.88
C GLY A 383 -25.86 24.07 -5.28
N THR A 384 -25.05 23.09 -5.68
CA THR A 384 -23.68 22.94 -5.18
C THR A 384 -22.79 24.11 -5.60
N GLU A 385 -22.10 24.74 -4.64
CA GLU A 385 -21.11 25.79 -4.90
C GLU A 385 -19.66 25.30 -4.65
N THR A 386 -19.49 24.34 -3.73
CA THR A 386 -18.20 23.78 -3.33
C THR A 386 -18.12 22.28 -3.61
N LEU A 387 -17.04 21.84 -4.25
CA LEU A 387 -16.71 20.43 -4.41
C LEU A 387 -15.56 20.05 -3.47
N VAL A 388 -15.84 19.12 -2.57
CA VAL A 388 -14.87 18.58 -1.62
C VAL A 388 -14.44 17.20 -2.10
N PHE A 389 -13.15 17.02 -2.37
CA PHE A 389 -12.62 15.73 -2.81
C PHE A 389 -11.90 15.01 -1.68
N VAL A 390 -12.27 13.76 -1.46
CA VAL A 390 -11.55 12.80 -0.61
C VAL A 390 -10.85 11.80 -1.52
N LEU A 391 -9.61 12.14 -1.93
CA LEU A 391 -8.93 11.45 -3.03
C LEU A 391 -8.23 10.15 -2.56
N ASP A 392 -8.42 9.06 -3.30
CA ASP A 392 -7.78 7.77 -3.05
C ASP A 392 -6.49 7.56 -3.89
N GLY A 393 -5.50 6.90 -3.28
CA GLY A 393 -4.28 6.44 -3.94
C GLY A 393 -3.58 7.52 -4.78
N LYS A 394 -3.32 7.21 -6.05
CA LYS A 394 -2.60 8.12 -6.96
C LYS A 394 -3.40 9.35 -7.37
N LEU A 395 -4.72 9.38 -7.17
CA LEU A 395 -5.53 10.58 -7.44
C LEU A 395 -5.12 11.76 -6.55
N ARG A 396 -4.59 11.49 -5.34
CA ARG A 396 -4.05 12.52 -4.44
C ARG A 396 -2.96 13.40 -5.08
N ASN A 397 -2.30 12.89 -6.13
CA ASN A 397 -1.26 13.61 -6.86
C ASN A 397 -1.77 14.43 -8.05
N ILE A 398 -3.09 14.48 -8.27
CA ILE A 398 -3.72 15.21 -9.36
C ILE A 398 -4.45 16.44 -8.78
N PRO A 399 -4.11 17.66 -9.22
CA PRO A 399 -4.87 18.84 -8.82
C PRO A 399 -6.25 18.82 -9.49
N MET A 400 -7.32 18.65 -8.70
CA MET A 400 -8.70 18.56 -9.23
C MET A 400 -9.14 19.82 -10.00
N ALA A 401 -8.52 20.97 -9.74
CA ALA A 401 -8.70 22.21 -10.52
C ALA A 401 -8.37 22.06 -12.01
N THR A 402 -7.59 21.03 -12.38
CA THR A 402 -7.16 20.77 -13.76
C THR A 402 -8.15 19.96 -14.57
N LEU A 403 -9.26 19.46 -13.99
CA LEU A 403 -10.29 18.74 -14.73
C LEU A 403 -11.02 19.69 -15.68
N HIS A 404 -11.24 19.26 -16.92
CA HIS A 404 -11.73 20.10 -18.01
C HIS A 404 -12.95 19.45 -18.68
N ASP A 405 -14.05 20.19 -18.79
CA ASP A 405 -15.33 19.65 -19.26
C ASP A 405 -15.46 19.58 -20.79
N GLY A 406 -14.50 20.18 -21.50
CA GLY A 406 -14.50 20.32 -22.96
C GLY A 406 -14.40 21.78 -23.40
N GLU A 407 -14.87 22.69 -22.55
CA GLU A 407 -14.86 24.14 -22.76
C GLU A 407 -14.01 24.86 -21.70
N ASP A 408 -14.20 24.53 -20.43
CA ASP A 408 -13.61 25.20 -19.28
C ASP A 408 -13.09 24.22 -18.22
N TYR A 409 -12.17 24.71 -17.38
CA TYR A 409 -11.71 23.99 -16.19
C TYR A 409 -12.74 24.11 -15.06
N ILE A 410 -12.89 23.04 -14.28
CA ILE A 410 -13.89 22.94 -13.21
C ILE A 410 -13.80 24.05 -12.16
N ILE A 411 -12.59 24.55 -11.88
CA ILE A 411 -12.33 25.65 -10.94
C ILE A 411 -13.02 26.97 -11.32
N LYS A 412 -13.46 27.12 -12.58
CA LYS A 412 -14.25 28.29 -13.00
C LYS A 412 -15.70 28.23 -12.53
N ARG A 413 -16.20 27.06 -12.16
CA ARG A 413 -17.62 26.83 -11.81
C ARG A 413 -17.82 26.57 -10.32
N TYR A 414 -16.88 25.88 -9.67
CA TYR A 414 -17.01 25.49 -8.28
C TYR A 414 -15.78 25.92 -7.47
N ALA A 415 -16.01 26.27 -6.21
CA ALA A 415 -14.95 26.27 -5.21
C ALA A 415 -14.48 24.83 -4.99
N LEU A 416 -13.18 24.62 -4.79
CA LEU A 416 -12.62 23.28 -4.62
C LEU A 416 -11.92 23.18 -3.26
N ALA A 417 -12.22 22.10 -2.54
CA ALA A 417 -11.52 21.73 -1.32
C ALA A 417 -11.01 20.29 -1.41
N LEU A 418 -9.92 20.01 -0.72
CA LEU A 418 -9.35 18.67 -0.60
C LEU A 418 -9.37 18.27 0.87
N MET A 419 -9.82 17.04 1.14
CA MET A 419 -9.79 16.45 2.46
C MET A 419 -8.97 15.15 2.42
N PRO A 420 -8.09 14.90 3.40
CA PRO A 420 -7.34 13.66 3.50
C PRO A 420 -8.20 12.46 3.96
N GLY A 421 -9.43 12.70 4.42
CA GLY A 421 -10.41 11.73 4.95
C GLY A 421 -11.47 12.46 5.79
N LEU A 422 -12.55 11.79 6.21
CA LEU A 422 -13.57 12.38 7.10
C LEU A 422 -13.09 12.57 8.55
N GLN A 423 -11.99 11.93 8.90
CA GLN A 423 -11.33 12.09 10.19
C GLN A 423 -10.13 13.02 10.00
N LEU A 424 -10.17 14.18 10.65
CA LEU A 424 -9.04 15.10 10.69
C LEU A 424 -8.37 15.04 12.06
N ILE A 425 -7.05 15.21 12.07
CA ILE A 425 -6.35 15.62 13.28
C ILE A 425 -6.89 17.01 13.63
N GLU A 426 -7.39 17.21 14.85
CA GLU A 426 -7.93 18.50 15.28
C GLU A 426 -6.87 19.58 15.05
N PRO A 427 -7.08 20.52 14.12
CA PRO A 427 -6.10 21.54 13.84
C PRO A 427 -6.08 22.47 15.06
N GLN A 428 -5.04 22.38 15.88
CA GLN A 428 -4.85 23.37 16.93
C GLN A 428 -4.60 24.71 16.25
N PRO A 429 -5.45 25.73 16.48
CA PRO A 429 -5.22 27.04 15.90
C PRO A 429 -3.85 27.51 16.37
N LEU A 430 -3.01 27.92 15.41
CA LEU A 430 -1.76 28.59 15.73
C LEU A 430 -2.12 29.74 16.67
N SER A 431 -1.63 29.69 17.90
CA SER A 431 -1.82 30.80 18.84
C SER A 431 -1.31 32.05 18.15
N GLU A 432 -2.09 33.14 18.15
CA GLU A 432 -1.66 34.45 17.66
C GLU A 432 -0.48 34.92 18.52
N THR A 433 0.71 34.44 18.18
CA THR A 433 1.96 34.71 18.87
C THR A 433 2.79 35.51 17.90
N SER A 434 3.39 36.61 18.36
CA SER A 434 4.40 37.32 17.58
C SER A 434 5.56 36.36 17.33
N LEU A 435 5.72 35.90 16.09
CA LEU A 435 6.81 35.02 15.68
C LEU A 435 8.05 35.89 15.43
N ASP A 436 9.11 35.64 16.20
CA ASP A 436 10.46 36.08 15.85
C ASP A 436 11.10 35.03 14.95
N VAL A 437 11.31 35.37 13.68
CA VAL A 437 11.75 34.40 12.66
C VAL A 437 13.26 34.47 12.49
N LEU A 438 13.92 33.31 12.51
CA LEU A 438 15.31 33.19 12.10
C LEU A 438 15.40 32.51 10.74
N THR A 439 15.78 33.27 9.72
CA THR A 439 15.80 32.82 8.34
C THR A 439 17.22 32.52 7.91
N PHE A 440 17.43 31.32 7.37
CA PHE A 440 18.69 30.94 6.74
C PHE A 440 18.45 30.62 5.28
N GLY A 441 19.25 31.19 4.39
CA GLY A 441 19.14 30.96 2.94
C GLY A 441 20.49 30.62 2.31
N LEU A 442 20.49 29.68 1.38
CA LEU A 442 21.63 29.35 0.54
C LEU A 442 21.23 29.54 -0.93
N SER A 443 21.58 30.66 -1.54
CA SER A 443 21.38 30.93 -2.96
C SER A 443 22.61 30.56 -3.80
N GLN A 444 23.80 30.65 -3.21
CA GLN A 444 25.08 30.48 -3.93
C GLN A 444 25.78 29.19 -3.52
N MET A 445 25.95 28.28 -4.47
CA MET A 445 26.72 27.07 -4.31
C MET A 445 28.21 27.37 -4.40
N ARG A 446 28.98 26.86 -3.43
CA ARG A 446 30.43 27.12 -3.33
C ARG A 446 31.18 26.05 -4.11
N GLN A 447 31.79 26.43 -5.24
CA GLN A 447 32.58 25.53 -6.09
C GLN A 447 33.77 24.83 -5.39
N GLN A 448 34.17 25.27 -4.19
CA GLN A 448 35.30 24.72 -3.42
C GLN A 448 34.85 24.02 -2.13
N PHE A 449 33.57 23.70 -2.00
CA PHE A 449 33.01 23.05 -0.82
C PHE A 449 32.40 21.72 -1.25
N PRO A 450 33.07 20.57 -1.00
CA PRO A 450 32.65 19.27 -1.52
C PRO A 450 31.17 18.89 -1.29
N PRO A 451 30.52 19.28 -0.17
CA PRO A 451 29.09 19.03 0.00
C PRO A 451 28.17 19.74 -1.00
N HIS A 452 28.64 20.75 -1.74
CA HIS A 452 27.87 21.46 -2.78
C HIS A 452 28.18 20.94 -4.19
N ASP A 453 29.06 19.94 -4.34
CA ASP A 453 29.39 19.39 -5.66
C ASP A 453 28.16 18.75 -6.31
N GLY A 454 27.84 19.16 -7.53
CA GLY A 454 26.70 18.64 -8.31
C GLY A 454 25.38 19.39 -8.11
N PHE A 455 25.37 20.49 -7.34
CA PHE A 455 24.20 21.35 -7.17
C PHE A 455 24.38 22.69 -7.90
N GLU A 456 23.28 23.21 -8.46
CA GLU A 456 23.22 24.54 -9.09
C GLU A 456 22.81 25.61 -8.06
N ASP A 457 23.06 26.88 -8.41
CA ASP A 457 22.62 28.03 -7.61
C ASP A 457 21.09 28.05 -7.49
N LEU A 458 20.60 28.42 -6.30
CA LEU A 458 19.18 28.46 -6.00
C LEU A 458 18.68 29.92 -6.13
N GLU A 459 18.40 30.32 -7.36
CA GLU A 459 18.15 31.72 -7.75
C GLU A 459 17.00 32.39 -6.99
N ASN A 460 15.98 31.62 -6.58
CA ASN A 460 14.79 32.18 -5.92
C ASN A 460 14.94 32.32 -4.40
N VAL A 461 15.98 31.77 -3.79
CA VAL A 461 16.14 31.79 -2.32
C VAL A 461 16.24 33.21 -1.79
N GLU A 462 16.96 34.10 -2.47
CA GLU A 462 17.08 35.51 -2.07
C GLU A 462 15.74 36.25 -2.11
N VAL A 463 14.89 35.93 -3.08
CA VAL A 463 13.54 36.51 -3.21
C VAL A 463 12.65 35.99 -2.08
N GLU A 464 12.62 34.67 -1.88
CA GLU A 464 11.79 34.01 -0.86
C GLU A 464 12.11 34.52 0.55
N VAL A 465 13.39 34.61 0.93
CA VAL A 465 13.78 35.08 2.27
C VAL A 465 13.51 36.58 2.48
N SER A 466 13.58 37.38 1.41
CA SER A 466 13.24 38.80 1.46
C SER A 466 11.74 39.00 1.67
N GLU A 467 10.90 38.21 1.00
CA GLU A 467 9.44 38.22 1.20
C GLU A 467 9.07 37.83 2.64
N ILE A 468 9.74 36.83 3.22
CA ILE A 468 9.54 36.46 4.64
C ILE A 468 9.87 37.64 5.56
N GLN A 469 10.99 38.32 5.33
CA GLN A 469 11.44 39.46 6.15
C GLN A 469 10.52 40.68 6.03
N ASN A 470 9.81 40.83 4.92
CA ASN A 470 8.81 41.89 4.74
C ASN A 470 7.51 41.62 5.51
N GLN A 471 7.18 40.36 5.78
CA GLN A 471 5.93 39.98 6.47
C GLN A 471 6.11 39.77 7.97
N LEU A 472 7.30 39.34 8.40
CA LEU A 472 7.58 38.96 9.78
C LEU A 472 8.88 39.59 10.29
N PRO A 473 8.98 39.98 11.58
CA PRO A 473 10.24 40.34 12.19
C PRO A 473 11.23 39.18 12.07
N SER A 474 12.25 39.35 11.22
CA SER A 474 13.20 38.28 10.97
C SER A 474 14.67 38.72 10.95
N ARG A 475 15.53 37.82 11.42
CA ARG A 475 16.98 37.89 11.24
C ARG A 475 17.35 36.94 10.11
N LEU A 476 17.96 37.49 9.07
CA LEU A 476 18.38 36.76 7.88
C LEU A 476 19.89 36.48 7.91
N PHE A 477 20.27 35.24 7.62
CA PHE A 477 21.64 34.82 7.39
C PHE A 477 21.74 34.09 6.04
N LEU A 478 22.42 34.72 5.09
CA LEU A 478 22.49 34.24 3.71
C LEU A 478 23.88 33.69 3.37
N ASN A 479 23.95 32.62 2.60
CA ASN A 479 25.15 32.08 1.98
C ASN A 479 26.30 31.84 2.97
N ARG A 480 27.28 32.75 3.05
CA ARG A 480 28.45 32.61 3.93
C ARG A 480 28.07 32.68 5.41
N GLU A 481 26.92 33.28 5.73
CA GLU A 481 26.41 33.37 7.09
C GLU A 481 25.56 32.15 7.47
N PHE A 482 25.19 31.30 6.51
CA PHE A 482 24.52 30.03 6.77
C PHE A 482 25.50 29.00 7.33
N THR A 483 25.78 29.13 8.63
CA THR A 483 26.75 28.29 9.34
C THR A 483 26.17 27.77 10.65
N GLN A 484 26.69 26.63 11.11
CA GLN A 484 26.34 26.06 12.40
C GLN A 484 26.72 26.98 13.57
N THR A 485 27.77 27.80 13.42
CA THR A 485 28.17 28.81 14.41
C THR A 485 27.15 29.94 14.52
N THR A 486 26.71 30.50 13.39
CA THR A 486 25.64 31.52 13.37
C THR A 486 24.35 30.98 13.99
N LEU A 487 24.08 29.68 13.79
CA LEU A 487 22.96 28.97 14.39
C LEU A 487 23.11 28.75 15.90
N ALA A 488 24.32 28.74 16.44
CA ALA A 488 24.55 28.57 17.88
C ALA A 488 24.51 29.91 18.64
N ASP A 489 24.77 31.02 17.96
CA ASP A 489 24.90 32.38 18.53
C ASP A 489 23.58 33.19 18.58
N ARG A 490 22.45 32.56 18.26
CA ARG A 490 21.08 33.14 18.34
C ARG A 490 20.55 33.11 19.77
#